data_AF-A0A2U8PCJ7-F1
#
_entry.id   AF-A0A2U8PCJ7-F1
#
_cell.length_a   1.000
_cell.length_b   1.000
_cell.length_c   1.000
_cell.angle_alpha   90.00
_cell.angle_beta   90.00
_cell.angle_gamma   90.00
#
_symmetry.space_group_name_H-M   'P 1'
#
loop_
_entity.id
_entity.type
_entity.pdbx_description
1 polymer ?
#
loop_
_entity_poly.entity_id
_entity_poly.type
_entity_poly.pdbx_seq_one_letter_code
_entity_poly.pdbx_strand_id
1 'polypeptide(L)' 'MVPLNGLVYIGVMTDALKKLIEAAKTANPSPEHREEQRRSFVYGNTHFENSLITREMVDREAEKLAKDKK' A
#
# COMPACT_ATOMS: atom_id res chain seq x y z
N MET A 1 -6.72 34.74 -11.89
CA MET A 1 -7.62 33.62 -11.55
C MET A 1 -7.88 32.86 -12.84
N VAL A 2 -7.10 31.80 -13.10
CA VAL A 2 -7.18 30.99 -14.33
C VAL A 2 -8.07 29.78 -14.03
N PRO A 3 -9.02 29.39 -14.89
CA PRO A 3 -9.91 28.28 -14.60
C PRO A 3 -9.12 26.97 -14.60
N LEU A 4 -9.29 26.19 -13.55
CA LEU A 4 -8.71 24.87 -13.38
C LEU A 4 -9.49 23.86 -14.28
N ASN A 5 -9.27 23.93 -15.59
CA ASN A 5 -9.81 22.93 -16.51
C ASN A 5 -9.10 21.59 -16.25
N GLY A 6 -9.87 20.58 -15.82
CA GLY A 6 -9.44 19.22 -15.48
C GLY A 6 -8.82 18.38 -16.61
N LEU A 7 -8.25 19.02 -17.63
CA LEU A 7 -7.58 18.38 -18.77
C LEU A 7 -6.06 18.26 -18.58
N VAL A 8 -5.44 19.05 -17.69
CA VAL A 8 -3.98 19.01 -17.49
C VAL A 8 -3.54 17.74 -16.74
N TYR A 9 -4.41 17.14 -15.91
CA TYR A 9 -4.05 15.94 -15.13
C TYR A 9 -3.91 14.67 -15.98
N ILE A 10 -4.54 14.63 -17.16
CA ILE A 10 -4.49 13.46 -18.06
C ILE A 10 -3.24 13.50 -18.96
N GLY A 11 -2.56 14.64 -19.07
CA GLY A 11 -1.38 14.85 -19.93
C GLY A 11 -0.10 14.13 -19.50
N VAL A 12 -0.07 13.47 -18.33
CA VAL A 12 1.14 12.80 -17.79
C VAL A 12 1.01 11.26 -17.73
N MET A 13 -0.11 10.69 -18.17
CA MET A 13 -0.30 9.23 -18.22
C MET A 13 0.34 8.64 -19.49
N THR A 14 1.62 8.28 -19.40
CA THR A 14 2.33 7.57 -20.47
C THR A 14 1.66 6.23 -20.76
N ASP A 15 1.78 5.73 -22.00
CA ASP A 15 1.23 4.43 -22.34
C ASP A 15 1.89 3.27 -21.58
N ALA A 16 3.15 3.46 -21.17
CA ALA A 16 3.82 2.54 -20.25
C ALA A 16 3.14 2.52 -18.87
N LEU A 17 2.81 3.69 -18.31
CA LEU A 17 2.12 3.78 -17.03
C LEU A 17 0.70 3.19 -17.10
N LYS A 18 -0.04 3.45 -18.18
CA LYS A 18 -1.36 2.83 -18.40
C LYS A 18 -1.29 1.30 -18.39
N LYS A 19 -0.31 0.71 -19.09
CA LYS A 19 -0.11 -0.76 -19.11
C LYS A 19 0.16 -1.32 -17.72
N LEU A 20 0.97 -0.63 -16.91
CA LEU A 20 1.26 -1.06 -15.55
C LEU A 20 0.02 -0.98 -14.65
N ILE A 21 -0.79 0.08 -14.78
CA ILE A 21 -2.04 0.22 -14.02
C ILE A 21 -3.02 -0.90 -14.37
N GLU A 22 -3.22 -1.20 -15.66
CA GLU A 22 -4.10 -2.30 -16.07
C GLU A 22 -3.62 -3.65 -15.56
N ALA A 23 -2.31 -3.91 -15.61
CA ALA A 23 -1.73 -5.13 -15.03
C ALA A 23 -1.95 -5.22 -13.51
N ALA A 24 -1.79 -4.11 -12.78
CA ALA A 24 -1.95 -4.06 -11.34
C ALA A 24 -3.40 -4.33 -10.90
N LYS A 25 -4.40 -3.86 -11.65
CA LYS A 25 -5.83 -4.12 -11.37
C LYS A 25 -6.18 -5.61 -11.36
N THR A 26 -5.52 -6.38 -12.22
CA THR A 26 -5.74 -7.82 -12.36
C THR A 26 -4.78 -8.67 -11.52
N ALA A 27 -3.87 -8.05 -10.78
CA ALA A 27 -2.91 -8.78 -9.96
C ALA A 27 -3.65 -9.53 -8.84
N ASN A 28 -3.34 -10.82 -8.70
CA ASN A 28 -3.87 -11.66 -7.62
C ASN A 28 -2.73 -12.06 -6.67
N PRO A 29 -2.32 -11.18 -5.73
CA PRO A 29 -1.25 -11.48 -4.80
C PRO A 29 -1.64 -12.67 -3.91
N SER A 30 -0.67 -13.54 -3.66
CA SER A 30 -0.85 -14.70 -2.77
C SER A 30 -1.19 -14.26 -1.34
N PRO A 31 -1.75 -15.15 -0.50
CA PRO A 31 -2.03 -14.84 0.90
C PRO A 31 -0.82 -14.28 1.66
N GLU A 32 0.38 -14.82 1.39
CA GLU A 32 1.64 -14.39 2.01
C GLU A 32 2.00 -12.96 1.60
N HIS A 33 1.90 -12.64 0.31
CA HIS A 33 2.15 -11.28 -0.19
C HIS A 33 1.15 -10.26 0.36
N ARG A 34 -0.13 -10.65 0.52
CA ARG A 34 -1.15 -9.77 1.13
C ARG A 34 -0.83 -9.50 2.60
N GLU A 35 -0.36 -10.51 3.33
CA GLU A 35 0.03 -10.34 4.72
C GLU A 35 1.28 -9.46 4.86
N GLU A 36 2.28 -9.65 4.00
CA GLU A 36 3.46 -8.79 3.94
C GLU A 36 3.10 -7.33 3.61
N GLN A 37 2.20 -7.12 2.64
CA GLN A 37 1.68 -5.79 2.30
C GLN A 37 0.96 -5.15 3.49
N ARG A 38 0.10 -5.91 4.19
CA ARG A 38 -0.62 -5.44 5.37
C ARG A 38 0.34 -5.00 6.48
N ARG A 39 1.35 -5.82 6.79
CA ARG A 39 2.38 -5.50 7.79
C ARG A 39 3.17 -4.25 7.40
N SER A 40 3.58 -4.16 6.13
CA SER A 40 4.31 -3.00 5.60
C SER A 40 3.47 -1.73 5.67
N PHE A 41 2.17 -1.81 5.41
CA PHE A 41 1.26 -0.67 5.51
C PHE A 41 1.09 -0.21 6.95
N VAL A 42 0.92 -1.13 7.90
CA VAL A 42 0.84 -0.79 9.34
C VAL A 42 2.14 -0.15 9.79
N TYR A 43 3.29 -0.76 9.50
CA TYR A 43 4.58 -0.21 9.85
C TYR A 43 4.79 1.18 9.24
N GLY A 44 4.54 1.35 7.94
CA GLY A 44 4.70 2.64 7.26
C GLY A 44 3.90 3.76 7.91
N ASN A 45 2.61 3.52 8.20
CA ASN A 45 1.77 4.53 8.85
C ASN A 45 2.19 4.80 10.30
N THR A 46 2.42 3.75 11.08
CA THR A 46 2.68 3.89 12.52
C THR A 46 4.08 4.42 12.82
N HIS A 47 5.10 3.99 12.07
CA HIS A 47 6.47 4.47 12.22
C HIS A 47 6.61 5.93 11.78
N PHE A 48 5.85 6.34 10.76
CA PHE A 48 5.80 7.74 10.33
C PHE A 48 5.32 8.66 11.45
N GLU A 49 4.32 8.24 12.22
CA GLU A 49 3.80 9.00 13.36
C GLU A 49 4.66 8.85 14.63
N ASN A 50 5.23 7.67 14.84
CA ASN A 50 6.01 7.35 16.02
C ASN A 50 7.19 6.43 15.68
N SER A 51 8.38 7.04 15.58
CA SER A 51 9.63 6.34 15.28
C SER A 51 10.01 5.21 16.25
N LEU A 52 9.43 5.20 17.47
CA LEU A 52 9.66 4.11 18.43
C LEU A 52 8.91 2.82 18.05
N ILE A 53 7.92 2.90 17.17
CA ILE A 53 7.24 1.71 16.65
C ILE A 53 8.14 1.08 15.58
N THR A 54 8.70 -0.09 15.88
CA THR A 54 9.60 -0.79 14.96
C THR A 54 8.88 -1.84 14.12
N ARG A 55 9.55 -2.31 13.07
CA ARG A 55 9.04 -3.37 12.20
C ARG A 55 8.78 -4.66 12.97
N GLU A 56 9.68 -5.01 13.90
CA GLU A 56 9.58 -6.20 14.75
C GLU A 56 8.37 -6.14 15.69
N MET A 57 8.01 -4.94 16.18
CA MET A 57 6.79 -4.77 16.97
C MET A 57 5.55 -5.08 16.12
N VAL A 58 5.47 -4.55 14.90
CA VAL A 58 4.34 -4.81 13.99
C VAL A 58 4.25 -6.29 13.63
N ASP A 59 5.38 -6.94 13.35
CA ASP A 59 5.42 -8.37 13.02
C ASP A 59 4.92 -9.24 14.20
N ARG A 60 5.36 -8.95 15.43
CA ARG A 60 4.88 -9.64 16.63
C ARG A 60 3.37 -9.48 16.86
N GLU A 61 2.84 -8.26 16.72
CA GLU A 61 1.41 -8.03 16.94
C GLU A 61 0.56 -8.66 15.82
N ALA A 62 1.07 -8.68 14.58
CA ALA A 62 0.45 -9.41 13.48
C ALA A 62 0.32 -10.91 13.77
N GLU A 63 1.37 -11.52 14.33
CA GLU A 63 1.36 -12.94 14.71
C GLU A 63 0.38 -13.25 15.84
N LYS A 64 0.25 -12.37 16.84
CA LYS A 64 -0.74 -12.54 17.92
C LYS A 64 -2.16 -12.53 17.37
N LEU A 65 -2.50 -11.53 16.55
CA LEU A 65 -3.82 -11.41 15.93
C LEU A 65 -4.18 -12.62 15.04
N ALA A 66 -3.19 -13.25 14.41
CA ALA A 66 -3.40 -14.46 13.62
C ALA A 66 -3.72 -15.69 14.50
N LYS A 67 -3.20 -15.75 15.73
CA LYS A 67 -3.49 -16.81 16.70
C LYS A 67 -4.87 -16.65 17.32
N ASP A 68 -5.28 -15.42 17.63
CA ASP A 68 -6.57 -15.11 18.27
C ASP A 68 -7.78 -15.35 17.36
N LYS A 69 -7.55 -15.48 16.05
CA LYS A 69 -8.60 -15.79 15.05
C LYS A 69 -8.83 -17.29 14.82
N LYS A 70 -8.06 -18.17 15.48
CA LYS A 70 -8.24 -19.63 15.43
C LYS A 70 -9.04 -20.10 16.64
#